data_AF-A0A074VTE8-F1
#
_entry.id   AF-A0A074VTE8-F1
#
_cell.length_a   1.000
_cell.length_b   1.000
_cell.length_c   1.000
_cell.angle_alpha   90.00
_cell.angle_beta   90.00
_cell.angle_gamma   90.00
#
_symmetry.space_group_name_H-M   'P 1'
#
loop_
_entity.id
_entity.type
_entity.pdbx_description
1 polymer ?
#
loop_
_entity_poly.entity_id
_entity_poly.type
_entity_poly.pdbx_seq_one_letter_code
_entity_poly.pdbx_strand_id
1 'polypeptide(L)'
;MTLTLAQIQIGWISALPIEALLAEIMLDELIEQTIPLPPNDNNIYTYGRIKISGSDASHIVAIAQLPLSNPGKSSTATVANNMRRTFPNLKFGIMVGIAGGVWTQEEDIRLGDVIVGVPDDGGPGVIQYDYGKAIQEREFSPKGSFNRAPDVLRTAAGMLKRKHMRRPGKYVSILENPEVKRHAPHPSVDSLFCPTYLHQGGRTCEGCDTAHLRARLLRSDSTPRIHYGAIASGDQVIKDAIMAEKIRRTHNIMCFEMEAAGLDAFPCLVIRGISDYADTHKNDDWHAYAAATAAAYAKELLAVVPVTAVAGLPRTG
;
A
#
# COMPACT_ATOMS: atom_id res chain seq x y z
N MET A 1 -2.90 -10.81 -30.35
CA MET A 1 -3.70 -9.58 -30.54
C MET A 1 -2.96 -8.46 -29.85
N THR A 2 -2.63 -7.38 -30.56
CA THR A 2 -1.82 -6.26 -30.05
C THR A 2 -2.58 -5.51 -28.95
N LEU A 3 -1.94 -5.24 -27.81
CA LEU A 3 -2.53 -4.45 -26.72
C LEU A 3 -2.64 -2.98 -27.16
N THR A 4 -3.77 -2.35 -26.83
CA THR A 4 -4.03 -0.92 -27.08
C THR A 4 -4.28 -0.18 -25.76
N LEU A 5 -4.02 1.13 -25.74
CA LEU A 5 -4.23 1.98 -24.56
C LEU A 5 -5.67 1.93 -24.02
N ALA A 6 -6.65 1.70 -24.89
CA ALA A 6 -8.07 1.63 -24.53
C ALA A 6 -8.48 0.33 -23.82
N GLN A 7 -7.65 -0.71 -23.86
CA GLN A 7 -7.89 -1.97 -23.16
C GLN A 7 -7.43 -1.94 -21.70
N ILE A 8 -6.66 -0.93 -21.30
CA ILE A 8 -6.15 -0.78 -19.94
C ILE A 8 -7.25 -0.16 -19.06
N GLN A 9 -7.58 -0.86 -17.97
CA GLN A 9 -8.67 -0.47 -17.07
C GLN A 9 -8.20 -0.20 -15.65
N ILE A 10 -7.03 -0.72 -15.26
CA ILE A 10 -6.50 -0.64 -13.91
C ILE A 10 -5.09 -0.07 -13.95
N GLY A 11 -4.85 0.96 -13.16
CA GLY A 11 -3.52 1.47 -12.88
C GLY A 11 -2.96 0.88 -11.59
N TRP A 12 -1.70 0.48 -11.58
CA TRP A 12 -0.99 0.10 -10.36
C TRP A 12 0.16 1.09 -10.17
N ILE A 13 0.17 1.82 -9.06
CA ILE A 13 1.19 2.84 -8.78
C ILE A 13 2.06 2.36 -7.62
N SER A 14 3.37 2.32 -7.85
CA SER A 14 4.40 2.00 -6.85
C SER A 14 5.36 3.18 -6.70
N ALA A 15 5.82 3.45 -5.48
CA ALA A 15 6.74 4.56 -5.21
C ALA A 15 8.21 4.16 -5.43
N LEU A 16 8.57 2.95 -5.01
CA LEU A 16 9.95 2.46 -5.00
C LEU A 16 10.20 1.36 -6.06
N PRO A 17 11.46 1.18 -6.51
CA PRO A 17 11.81 0.11 -7.45
C PRO A 17 11.48 -1.30 -6.97
N ILE A 18 11.69 -1.59 -5.69
CA ILE A 18 11.34 -2.90 -5.14
C ILE A 18 9.81 -3.13 -5.14
N GLU A 19 9.02 -2.09 -4.90
CA GLU A 19 7.56 -2.17 -4.95
C GLU A 19 7.05 -2.38 -6.38
N ALA A 20 7.66 -1.72 -7.37
CA ALA A 20 7.35 -1.91 -8.78
C ALA A 20 7.73 -3.32 -9.26
N LEU A 21 8.94 -3.79 -8.94
CA LEU A 21 9.38 -5.15 -9.24
C LEU A 21 8.41 -6.19 -8.68
N LEU A 22 8.00 -6.03 -7.43
CA LEU A 22 7.09 -6.99 -6.80
C LEU A 22 5.69 -6.91 -7.38
N ALA A 23 5.23 -5.75 -7.83
CA ALA A 23 4.00 -5.62 -8.60
C ALA A 23 4.07 -6.36 -9.95
N GLU A 24 5.22 -6.31 -10.63
CA GLU A 24 5.42 -7.04 -11.89
C GLU A 24 5.38 -8.56 -11.69
N ILE A 25 6.02 -9.07 -10.63
CA ILE A 25 5.96 -10.50 -10.25
C ILE A 25 4.52 -10.93 -9.92
N MET A 26 3.63 -10.01 -9.53
CA MET A 26 2.22 -10.34 -9.30
C MET A 26 1.41 -10.55 -10.58
N LEU A 27 1.90 -10.15 -11.74
CA LEU A 27 1.22 -10.41 -13.01
C LEU A 27 1.20 -11.92 -13.30
N ASP A 28 0.09 -12.44 -13.79
CA ASP A 28 0.01 -13.83 -14.28
C ASP A 28 0.57 -13.96 -15.70
N GLU A 29 0.62 -12.85 -16.44
CA GLU A 29 1.21 -12.74 -17.77
C GLU A 29 1.78 -11.33 -17.94
N LEU A 30 3.08 -11.24 -18.19
CA LEU A 30 3.75 -10.00 -18.60
C LEU A 30 3.51 -9.76 -20.10
N ILE A 31 3.19 -8.53 -20.47
CA ILE A 31 3.01 -8.14 -21.87
C ILE A 31 4.23 -7.32 -22.28
N GLU A 32 5.17 -7.95 -23.00
CA GLU A 32 6.40 -7.34 -23.52
C GLU A 32 6.15 -6.48 -24.78
N GLN A 33 5.17 -5.57 -24.70
CA GLN A 33 4.84 -4.66 -25.78
C GLN A 33 5.11 -3.21 -25.36
N THR A 34 5.95 -2.53 -26.13
CA THR A 34 6.06 -1.07 -26.04
C THR A 34 4.94 -0.42 -26.83
N ILE A 35 4.08 0.34 -26.17
CA ILE A 35 3.01 1.12 -26.80
C ILE A 35 3.48 2.58 -26.89
N PRO A 36 3.49 3.23 -28.07
CA PRO A 36 3.79 4.65 -28.18
C PRO A 36 2.86 5.47 -27.29
N LEU A 37 3.45 6.29 -26.42
CA LEU A 37 2.71 7.15 -25.50
C LEU A 37 2.48 8.54 -26.11
N PRO A 38 1.44 9.27 -25.66
CA PRO A 38 1.27 10.68 -26.00
C PRO A 38 2.52 11.49 -25.60
N PRO A 39 2.89 12.56 -26.33
CA PRO A 39 4.13 13.31 -26.12
C PRO A 39 4.26 13.99 -24.74
N ASN A 40 3.16 14.10 -24.00
CA ASN A 40 3.12 14.74 -22.68
C ASN A 40 3.00 13.73 -21.52
N ASP A 41 3.10 12.43 -21.80
CA ASP A 41 3.19 11.40 -20.78
C ASP A 41 4.65 10.96 -20.61
N ASN A 42 5.24 11.33 -19.48
CA ASN A 42 6.62 10.97 -19.12
C ASN A 42 6.69 9.71 -18.25
N ASN A 43 5.56 9.05 -18.00
CA ASN A 43 5.55 7.79 -17.28
C ASN A 43 6.14 6.68 -18.16
N ILE A 44 6.75 5.69 -17.50
CA ILE A 44 7.12 4.42 -18.11
C ILE A 44 6.19 3.37 -17.53
N TYR A 45 5.59 2.56 -18.40
CA TYR A 45 4.60 1.56 -17.99
C TYR A 45 5.10 0.15 -18.27
N THR A 46 4.88 -0.73 -17.29
CA THR A 46 4.89 -2.17 -17.50
C THR A 46 3.44 -2.65 -17.63
N TYR A 47 3.15 -3.50 -18.61
CA TYR A 47 1.79 -4.00 -18.86
C TYR A 47 1.69 -5.49 -18.53
N GLY A 48 0.53 -5.91 -18.03
CA GLY A 48 0.29 -7.32 -17.81
C GLY A 48 -1.16 -7.67 -17.52
N ARG A 49 -1.38 -8.97 -17.25
CA ARG A 49 -2.68 -9.52 -16.89
C ARG A 49 -2.69 -10.09 -15.49
N ILE A 50 -3.81 -9.92 -14.80
CA ILE A 50 -4.13 -10.64 -13.56
C ILE A 50 -5.40 -11.44 -13.80
N LYS A 51 -5.34 -12.75 -13.64
CA LYS A 51 -6.44 -13.69 -13.87
C LYS A 51 -7.48 -13.60 -12.76
N ILE A 52 -8.75 -13.72 -13.14
CA ILE A 52 -9.85 -13.84 -12.20
C ILE A 52 -9.89 -15.27 -11.67
N SER A 53 -10.00 -15.42 -10.35
CA SER A 53 -10.08 -16.71 -9.69
C SER A 53 -11.29 -17.51 -10.18
N GLY A 54 -11.04 -18.68 -10.77
CA GLY A 54 -12.09 -19.59 -11.24
C GLY A 54 -12.70 -19.18 -12.58
N SER A 55 -11.99 -18.39 -13.39
CA SER A 55 -12.42 -17.92 -14.70
C SER A 55 -11.22 -17.79 -15.65
N ASP A 56 -11.46 -17.86 -16.95
CA ASP A 56 -10.46 -17.55 -17.99
C ASP A 56 -10.33 -16.04 -18.27
N ALA A 57 -11.13 -15.20 -17.59
CA ALA A 57 -11.04 -13.76 -17.70
C ALA A 57 -9.82 -13.20 -16.94
N SER A 58 -9.35 -12.04 -17.39
CA SER A 58 -8.25 -11.32 -16.75
C SER A 58 -8.45 -9.82 -16.81
N HIS A 59 -7.99 -9.11 -15.78
CA HIS A 59 -7.78 -7.66 -15.86
C HIS A 59 -6.51 -7.35 -16.64
N ILE A 60 -6.52 -6.24 -17.38
CA ILE A 60 -5.31 -5.67 -17.98
C ILE A 60 -4.87 -4.49 -17.11
N VAL A 61 -3.64 -4.57 -16.61
CA VAL A 61 -3.05 -3.64 -15.65
C VAL A 61 -1.88 -2.92 -16.30
N ALA A 62 -1.79 -1.61 -16.07
CA ALA A 62 -0.59 -0.82 -16.32
C ALA A 62 0.06 -0.44 -14.99
N ILE A 63 1.30 -0.85 -14.79
CA ILE A 63 2.12 -0.53 -13.61
C ILE A 63 2.95 0.71 -13.94
N ALA A 64 2.93 1.70 -13.06
CA ALA A 64 3.79 2.88 -13.13
C ALA A 64 4.57 3.04 -11.83
N GLN A 65 5.87 3.32 -11.95
CA GLN A 65 6.72 3.69 -10.82
C GLN A 65 6.88 5.21 -10.78
N LEU A 66 6.94 5.78 -9.58
CA LEU A 66 7.38 7.17 -9.42
C LEU A 66 8.85 7.34 -9.88
N PRO A 67 9.25 8.54 -10.34
CA PRO A 67 10.65 8.85 -10.62
C PRO A 67 11.56 8.56 -9.43
N LEU A 68 12.75 8.02 -9.73
CA LEU A 68 13.76 7.72 -8.72
C LEU A 68 14.10 8.94 -7.87
N SER A 69 14.26 8.73 -6.57
CA SER A 69 14.60 9.77 -5.58
C SER A 69 13.60 10.94 -5.51
N ASN A 70 12.40 10.78 -6.05
CA ASN A 70 11.32 11.77 -5.96
C ASN A 70 9.97 11.14 -5.53
N PRO A 71 9.94 10.39 -4.41
CA PRO A 71 8.68 9.95 -3.82
C PRO A 71 7.90 11.15 -3.26
N GLY A 72 6.60 10.95 -3.03
CA GLY A 72 5.74 11.95 -2.41
C GLY A 72 4.54 12.38 -3.26
N LYS A 73 3.58 13.04 -2.60
CA LYS A 73 2.26 13.42 -3.12
C LYS A 73 2.29 14.06 -4.52
N SER A 74 3.17 15.04 -4.77
CA SER A 74 3.23 15.77 -6.05
C SER A 74 3.62 14.88 -7.23
N SER A 75 4.56 13.98 -7.01
CA SER A 75 5.03 13.01 -7.99
C SER A 75 3.92 12.01 -8.30
N THR A 76 3.27 11.49 -7.26
CA THR A 76 2.11 10.60 -7.35
C THR A 76 0.94 11.21 -8.12
N ALA A 77 0.59 12.47 -7.83
CA ALA A 77 -0.45 13.19 -8.54
C ALA A 77 -0.15 13.33 -10.05
N THR A 78 1.12 13.59 -10.38
CA THR A 78 1.58 13.72 -11.77
C THR A 78 1.45 12.39 -12.51
N VAL A 79 1.97 11.30 -11.93
CA VAL A 79 1.89 9.95 -12.50
C VAL A 79 0.43 9.53 -12.72
N ALA A 80 -0.43 9.70 -11.72
CA ALA A 80 -1.84 9.32 -11.81
C ALA A 80 -2.61 10.15 -12.86
N ASN A 81 -2.36 11.47 -12.94
CA ASN A 81 -2.98 12.32 -13.92
C ASN A 81 -2.53 11.98 -15.35
N ASN A 82 -1.27 11.61 -15.54
CA ASN A 82 -0.76 11.12 -16.82
C ASN A 82 -1.42 9.80 -17.23
N MET A 83 -1.51 8.82 -16.31
CA MET A 83 -2.24 7.57 -16.54
C MET A 83 -3.68 7.82 -17.00
N ARG A 84 -4.39 8.72 -16.30
CA ARG A 84 -5.77 9.10 -16.65
C ARG A 84 -5.86 9.67 -18.07
N ARG A 85 -4.91 10.50 -18.49
CA ARG A 85 -4.91 11.11 -19.84
C ARG A 85 -4.55 10.12 -20.93
N THR A 86 -3.66 9.17 -20.63
CA THR A 86 -3.12 8.20 -21.59
C THR A 86 -4.06 7.03 -21.81
N PHE A 87 -4.74 6.55 -20.77
CA PHE A 87 -5.60 5.37 -20.84
C PHE A 87 -7.09 5.77 -20.84
N PRO A 88 -7.75 5.86 -22.02
CA PRO A 88 -9.11 6.40 -22.14
C PRO A 88 -10.19 5.51 -21.50
N ASN A 89 -9.85 4.32 -21.01
CA ASN A 89 -10.78 3.42 -20.32
C ASN A 89 -10.32 3.05 -18.91
N LEU A 90 -9.38 3.81 -18.33
CA LEU A 90 -8.96 3.64 -16.95
C LEU A 90 -10.14 3.85 -16.01
N LYS A 91 -10.38 2.90 -15.11
CA LYS A 91 -11.52 2.88 -14.19
C LYS A 91 -11.13 3.29 -12.78
N PHE A 92 -9.96 2.82 -12.34
CA PHE A 92 -9.38 3.13 -11.05
C PHE A 92 -7.89 2.78 -11.05
N GLY A 93 -7.19 3.20 -10.00
CA GLY A 93 -5.91 2.61 -9.67
C GLY A 93 -5.89 1.90 -8.32
N ILE A 94 -4.78 1.26 -8.05
CA ILE A 94 -4.36 0.82 -6.74
C ILE A 94 -2.98 1.40 -6.48
N MET A 95 -2.78 1.93 -5.27
CA MET A 95 -1.48 2.39 -4.81
C MET A 95 -0.97 1.36 -3.82
N VAL A 96 0.11 0.68 -4.18
CA VAL A 96 0.66 -0.42 -3.39
C VAL A 96 2.10 -0.12 -3.07
N GLY A 97 2.45 -0.22 -1.79
CA GLY A 97 3.81 0.01 -1.34
C GLY A 97 3.94 -0.23 0.15
N ILE A 98 4.96 0.37 0.76
CA ILE A 98 5.25 0.21 2.19
C ILE A 98 4.78 1.41 3.03
N ALA A 99 4.70 1.20 4.34
CA ALA A 99 4.35 2.21 5.34
C ALA A 99 4.97 1.89 6.71
N GLY A 100 5.06 2.90 7.57
CA GLY A 100 5.38 2.73 9.00
C GLY A 100 4.11 2.47 9.81
N GLY A 101 4.02 1.35 10.52
CA GLY A 101 2.84 0.96 11.31
C GLY A 101 2.85 1.57 12.71
N VAL A 102 1.67 1.71 13.32
CA VAL A 102 1.54 2.13 14.72
C VAL A 102 0.89 1.01 15.53
N TRP A 103 1.66 0.43 16.44
CA TRP A 103 1.19 -0.69 17.25
C TRP A 103 0.28 -0.25 18.41
N THR A 104 -0.76 -1.04 18.69
CA THR A 104 -1.58 -0.95 19.91
C THR A 104 -1.86 -2.34 20.47
N GLN A 105 -2.44 -2.41 21.68
CA GLN A 105 -2.80 -3.71 22.27
C GLN A 105 -4.03 -4.32 21.60
N GLU A 106 -4.94 -3.47 21.12
CA GLU A 106 -6.15 -3.85 20.40
C GLU A 106 -5.83 -4.26 18.95
N GLU A 107 -4.98 -3.48 18.29
CA GLU A 107 -4.50 -3.71 16.93
C GLU A 107 -2.99 -4.02 16.97
N ASP A 108 -2.67 -5.30 17.14
CA ASP A 108 -1.29 -5.83 17.14
C ASP A 108 -0.71 -5.84 15.72
N ILE A 109 -0.47 -4.66 15.15
CA ILE A 109 0.15 -4.45 13.84
C ILE A 109 1.64 -4.82 13.92
N ARG A 110 2.12 -5.62 12.96
CA ARG A 110 3.50 -6.11 12.90
C ARG A 110 4.16 -5.89 11.55
N LEU A 111 5.48 -5.97 11.53
CA LEU A 111 6.25 -5.92 10.29
C LEU A 111 5.81 -7.05 9.35
N GLY A 112 5.64 -6.71 8.06
CA GLY A 112 5.08 -7.58 7.05
C GLY A 112 3.55 -7.64 7.02
N ASP A 113 2.82 -7.16 8.04
CA ASP A 113 1.36 -7.03 7.94
C ASP A 113 0.95 -6.04 6.84
N VAL A 114 -0.30 -6.12 6.40
CA VAL A 114 -0.85 -5.24 5.36
C VAL A 114 -2.00 -4.42 5.93
N ILE A 115 -1.99 -3.12 5.68
CA ILE A 115 -3.10 -2.20 5.95
C ILE A 115 -3.80 -1.86 4.63
N VAL A 116 -5.11 -1.99 4.61
CA VAL A 116 -5.96 -1.64 3.46
C VAL A 116 -6.76 -0.38 3.82
N GLY A 117 -6.53 0.70 3.08
CA GLY A 117 -7.12 2.02 3.30
C GLY A 117 -8.60 2.09 2.88
N VAL A 118 -9.46 1.36 3.59
CA VAL A 118 -10.93 1.45 3.46
C VAL A 118 -11.50 2.17 4.67
N PRO A 119 -12.59 2.93 4.53
CA PRO A 119 -13.27 3.52 5.69
C PRO A 119 -13.83 2.45 6.60
N ASP A 120 -13.82 2.75 7.90
CA ASP A 120 -14.50 2.01 8.95
C ASP A 120 -15.14 2.98 9.96
N ASP A 121 -15.66 2.44 11.06
CA ASP A 121 -16.24 3.25 12.15
C ASP A 121 -15.24 4.24 12.76
N GLY A 122 -13.94 4.03 12.51
CA GLY A 122 -12.82 4.78 13.06
C GLY A 122 -12.30 5.91 12.19
N GLY A 123 -12.61 5.95 10.88
CA GLY A 123 -12.14 7.04 10.03
C GLY A 123 -12.25 6.82 8.53
N PRO A 124 -11.88 7.83 7.73
CA PRO A 124 -11.75 7.71 6.28
C PRO A 124 -10.59 6.75 5.93
N GLY A 125 -10.65 6.11 4.76
CA GLY A 125 -9.58 5.19 4.32
C GLY A 125 -8.19 5.84 4.25
N VAL A 126 -8.12 7.14 3.95
CA VAL A 126 -6.88 7.93 3.96
C VAL A 126 -7.12 9.31 4.58
N ILE A 127 -6.16 9.78 5.40
CA ILE A 127 -6.14 11.11 6.01
C ILE A 127 -4.83 11.78 5.67
N GLN A 128 -4.90 12.99 5.11
CA GLN A 128 -3.73 13.85 5.01
C GLN A 128 -3.50 14.59 6.32
N TYR A 129 -2.68 14.02 7.22
CA TYR A 129 -2.54 14.51 8.59
C TYR A 129 -1.81 15.86 8.69
N ASP A 130 -1.03 16.22 7.68
CA ASP A 130 -0.20 17.43 7.65
C ASP A 130 -0.79 18.61 6.87
N TYR A 131 -2.01 18.45 6.32
CA TYR A 131 -2.69 19.49 5.55
C TYR A 131 -3.95 19.97 6.23
N GLY A 132 -3.96 21.24 6.61
CA GLY A 132 -4.94 21.72 7.56
C GLY A 132 -4.64 23.12 8.07
N LYS A 133 -5.26 23.47 9.19
CA LYS A 133 -5.10 24.78 9.84
C LYS A 133 -4.29 24.63 11.12
N ALA A 134 -3.22 25.40 11.23
CA ALA A 134 -2.63 25.72 12.52
C ALA A 134 -3.47 26.84 13.16
N ILE A 135 -3.93 26.62 14.40
CA ILE A 135 -4.72 27.57 15.16
C ILE A 135 -3.97 27.82 16.47
N GLN A 136 -3.79 29.09 16.84
CA GLN A 136 -3.11 29.45 18.08
C GLN A 136 -3.71 28.70 19.28
N GLU A 137 -2.83 28.07 20.07
CA GLU A 137 -3.17 27.33 21.30
C GLU A 137 -4.15 26.17 21.11
N ARG A 138 -4.28 25.64 19.88
CA ARG A 138 -5.09 24.45 19.59
C ARG A 138 -4.29 23.42 18.81
N GLU A 139 -4.78 22.18 18.83
CA GLU A 139 -4.23 21.15 17.97
C GLU A 139 -4.42 21.49 16.50
N PHE A 140 -3.48 21.04 15.67
CA PHE A 140 -3.61 21.14 14.22
C PHE A 140 -4.91 20.47 13.78
N SER A 141 -5.65 21.13 12.91
CA SER A 141 -6.92 20.62 12.38
C SER A 141 -6.73 20.19 10.92
N PRO A 142 -6.59 18.88 10.64
CA PRO A 142 -6.47 18.41 9.26
C PRO A 142 -7.73 18.69 8.46
N LYS A 143 -7.55 18.93 7.18
CA LYS A 143 -8.59 19.17 6.19
C LYS A 143 -8.60 18.13 5.07
N GLY A 144 -7.51 17.40 4.88
CA GLY A 144 -7.45 16.35 3.88
C GLY A 144 -7.92 15.04 4.48
N SER A 145 -9.09 14.58 4.08
CA SER A 145 -9.57 13.23 4.37
C SER A 145 -10.32 12.75 3.15
N PHE A 146 -9.96 11.58 2.63
CA PHE A 146 -10.64 11.05 1.46
C PHE A 146 -10.66 9.52 1.48
N ASN A 147 -11.71 8.99 0.89
CA ASN A 147 -11.76 7.63 0.42
C ASN A 147 -12.19 7.69 -1.04
N ARG A 148 -11.29 7.32 -1.93
CA ARG A 148 -11.52 7.31 -3.38
C ARG A 148 -11.57 5.90 -3.94
N ALA A 149 -11.52 4.87 -3.10
CA ALA A 149 -11.62 3.49 -3.55
C ALA A 149 -13.04 3.22 -4.08
N PRO A 150 -13.21 2.80 -5.34
CA PRO A 150 -14.51 2.41 -5.86
C PRO A 150 -15.17 1.33 -5.00
N ASP A 151 -16.50 1.35 -4.92
CA ASP A 151 -17.30 0.42 -4.10
C ASP A 151 -17.02 -1.04 -4.43
N VAL A 152 -16.69 -1.35 -5.68
CA VAL A 152 -16.31 -2.72 -6.10
C VAL A 152 -15.05 -3.20 -5.37
N LEU A 153 -14.05 -2.34 -5.16
CA LEU A 153 -12.83 -2.69 -4.43
C LEU A 153 -13.10 -2.85 -2.93
N ARG A 154 -13.95 -1.97 -2.36
CA ARG A 154 -14.36 -2.07 -0.96
C ARG A 154 -15.16 -3.35 -0.69
N THR A 155 -16.04 -3.71 -1.61
CA THR A 155 -16.81 -4.96 -1.56
C THR A 155 -15.90 -6.19 -1.68
N ALA A 156 -14.92 -6.14 -2.59
CA ALA A 156 -13.91 -7.20 -2.73
C ALA A 156 -13.06 -7.35 -1.46
N ALA A 157 -12.62 -6.24 -0.86
CA ALA A 157 -11.88 -6.22 0.40
C ALA A 157 -12.71 -6.84 1.55
N GLY A 158 -13.99 -6.48 1.69
CA GLY A 158 -14.90 -7.08 2.67
C GLY A 158 -15.12 -8.59 2.43
N MET A 159 -15.23 -9.02 1.17
CA MET A 159 -15.31 -10.43 0.83
C MET A 159 -14.03 -11.20 1.21
N LEU A 160 -12.85 -10.63 0.95
CA LEU A 160 -11.57 -11.22 1.34
C LEU A 160 -11.42 -11.27 2.86
N LYS A 161 -11.76 -10.19 3.58
CA LYS A 161 -11.80 -10.17 5.06
C LYS A 161 -12.59 -11.35 5.61
N ARG A 162 -13.82 -11.57 5.11
CA ARG A 162 -14.66 -12.72 5.49
C ARG A 162 -14.04 -14.07 5.12
N LYS A 163 -13.37 -14.18 3.98
CA LYS A 163 -12.71 -15.42 3.53
C LYS A 163 -11.48 -15.74 4.40
N HIS A 164 -10.70 -14.73 4.76
CA HIS A 164 -9.50 -14.84 5.60
C HIS A 164 -9.84 -15.25 7.04
N MET A 165 -11.02 -14.88 7.56
CA MET A 165 -11.52 -15.39 8.84
C MET A 165 -11.70 -16.91 8.88
N ARG A 166 -11.87 -17.57 7.72
CA ARG A 166 -12.10 -19.03 7.64
C ARG A 166 -10.83 -19.82 7.35
N ARG A 167 -9.88 -19.22 6.65
CA ARG A 167 -8.65 -19.88 6.17
C ARG A 167 -7.63 -18.84 5.72
N PRO A 168 -6.32 -19.18 5.70
CA PRO A 168 -5.30 -18.32 5.13
C PRO A 168 -5.65 -17.84 3.72
N GLY A 169 -5.30 -16.58 3.42
CA GLY A 169 -5.51 -15.98 2.11
C GLY A 169 -4.61 -16.57 1.03
N LYS A 170 -4.97 -16.38 -0.24
CA LYS A 170 -4.10 -16.78 -1.36
C LYS A 170 -2.79 -15.98 -1.37
N TYR A 171 -2.78 -14.76 -0.82
CA TYR A 171 -1.55 -13.99 -0.67
C TYR A 171 -0.45 -14.78 0.06
N VAL A 172 -0.81 -15.63 1.02
CA VAL A 172 0.14 -16.49 1.74
C VAL A 172 0.85 -17.45 0.78
N SER A 173 0.10 -18.16 -0.05
CA SER A 173 0.68 -19.07 -1.06
C SER A 173 1.50 -18.33 -2.12
N ILE A 174 1.17 -17.06 -2.41
CA ILE A 174 1.94 -16.24 -3.34
C ILE A 174 3.31 -15.90 -2.74
N LEU A 175 3.38 -15.61 -1.44
CA LEU A 175 4.65 -15.34 -0.74
C LEU A 175 5.57 -16.57 -0.67
N GLU A 176 5.00 -17.77 -0.78
CA GLU A 176 5.76 -19.02 -0.85
C GLU A 176 6.44 -19.26 -2.21
N ASN A 177 6.11 -18.47 -3.23
CA ASN A 177 6.72 -18.58 -4.55
C ASN A 177 8.24 -18.34 -4.48
N PRO A 178 9.09 -19.22 -5.08
CA PRO A 178 10.54 -19.08 -5.06
C PRO A 178 11.07 -17.75 -5.61
N GLU A 179 10.41 -17.18 -6.61
CA GLU A 179 10.77 -15.89 -7.19
C GLU A 179 10.48 -14.74 -6.20
N VAL A 180 9.32 -14.77 -5.54
CA VAL A 180 9.00 -13.80 -4.48
C VAL A 180 10.02 -13.89 -3.34
N LYS A 181 10.31 -15.11 -2.85
CA LYS A 181 11.30 -15.33 -1.78
C LYS A 181 12.72 -14.88 -2.15
N ARG A 182 13.09 -14.96 -3.43
CA ARG A 182 14.39 -14.50 -3.92
C ARG A 182 14.55 -12.99 -3.79
N HIS A 183 13.49 -12.24 -4.09
CA HIS A 183 13.51 -10.77 -4.07
C HIS A 183 13.07 -10.16 -2.74
N ALA A 184 12.30 -10.90 -1.95
CA ALA A 184 11.75 -10.48 -0.68
C ALA A 184 11.77 -11.62 0.35
N PRO A 185 12.96 -11.98 0.86
CA PRO A 185 13.06 -12.95 1.94
C PRO A 185 12.38 -12.43 3.20
N HIS A 186 11.73 -13.31 3.96
CA HIS A 186 11.15 -12.96 5.26
C HIS A 186 12.29 -12.67 6.27
N PRO A 187 12.39 -11.47 6.85
CA PRO A 187 13.40 -11.17 7.85
C PRO A 187 13.17 -11.94 9.16
N SER A 188 14.22 -12.33 9.88
CA SER A 188 14.10 -13.19 11.06
C SER A 188 13.63 -12.48 12.33
N VAL A 189 13.71 -11.15 12.37
CA VAL A 189 13.50 -10.37 13.60
C VAL A 189 12.48 -9.26 13.38
N ASP A 190 11.40 -9.31 14.15
CA ASP A 190 10.44 -8.22 14.33
C ASP A 190 10.62 -7.63 15.74
N SER A 191 11.33 -6.51 15.81
CA SER A 191 11.63 -5.79 17.06
C SER A 191 10.79 -4.53 17.16
N LEU A 192 9.92 -4.48 18.18
CA LEU A 192 9.17 -3.28 18.54
C LEU A 192 9.67 -2.78 19.89
N PHE A 193 10.26 -1.58 19.93
CA PHE A 193 10.76 -0.96 21.16
C PHE A 193 9.68 -0.10 21.83
N CYS A 194 9.88 0.18 23.12
CA CYS A 194 9.09 1.16 23.84
C CYS A 194 9.27 2.57 23.22
N PRO A 195 8.20 3.39 23.06
CA PRO A 195 8.25 4.70 22.40
C PRO A 195 9.26 5.69 22.98
N THR A 196 9.62 5.52 24.25
CA THR A 196 10.55 6.39 24.98
C THR A 196 12.01 5.95 24.84
N TYR A 197 12.26 4.77 24.28
CA TYR A 197 13.62 4.29 24.03
C TYR A 197 14.05 4.73 22.63
N LEU A 198 15.17 5.45 22.55
CA LEU A 198 15.69 5.97 21.29
C LEU A 198 16.70 5.00 20.69
N HIS A 199 16.73 4.94 19.37
CA HIS A 199 17.71 4.18 18.62
C HIS A 199 19.14 4.67 18.94
N GLN A 200 20.04 3.73 19.23
CA GLN A 200 21.41 4.04 19.70
C GLN A 200 22.40 4.35 18.57
N GLY A 201 21.92 4.43 17.33
CA GLY A 201 22.73 4.68 16.13
C GLY A 201 23.04 3.41 15.34
N GLY A 202 23.67 3.58 14.19
CA GLY A 202 23.85 2.51 13.20
C GLY A 202 22.63 2.32 12.30
N ARG A 203 22.74 1.41 11.33
CA ARG A 203 21.69 1.13 10.32
C ARG A 203 20.62 0.15 10.80
N THR A 204 20.95 -0.70 11.77
CA THR A 204 20.11 -1.78 12.29
C THR A 204 20.01 -1.68 13.81
N CYS A 205 19.08 -2.42 14.41
CA CYS A 205 18.86 -2.43 15.87
C CYS A 205 19.77 -3.41 16.63
N GLU A 206 20.84 -3.94 16.02
CA GLU A 206 21.74 -4.91 16.66
C GLU A 206 22.41 -4.38 17.94
N GLY A 207 22.65 -3.07 18.00
CA GLY A 207 23.22 -2.38 19.17
C GLY A 207 22.19 -1.87 20.18
N CYS A 208 20.90 -2.11 19.95
CA CYS A 208 19.85 -1.65 20.87
C CYS A 208 19.62 -2.62 22.03
N ASP A 209 19.35 -2.08 23.21
CA ASP A 209 19.07 -2.86 24.40
C ASP A 209 17.70 -3.55 24.31
N THR A 210 17.74 -4.88 24.23
CA THR A 210 16.57 -5.74 24.16
C THR A 210 15.66 -5.65 25.39
N ALA A 211 16.13 -5.13 26.53
CA ALA A 211 15.29 -4.88 27.70
C ALA A 211 14.20 -3.83 27.44
N HIS A 212 14.37 -2.99 26.42
CA HIS A 212 13.39 -2.00 26.00
C HIS A 212 12.41 -2.50 24.93
N LEU A 213 12.48 -3.78 24.54
CA LEU A 213 11.49 -4.37 23.65
C LEU A 213 10.12 -4.45 24.33
N ARG A 214 9.07 -4.11 23.59
CA ARG A 214 7.70 -4.31 24.03
C ARG A 214 7.38 -5.80 24.07
N ALA A 215 6.84 -6.25 25.20
CA ALA A 215 6.23 -7.56 25.31
C ALA A 215 4.98 -7.63 24.42
N ARG A 216 4.96 -8.61 23.50
CA ARG A 216 3.82 -8.90 22.62
C ARG A 216 3.47 -10.38 22.74
N LEU A 217 2.18 -10.71 22.66
CA LEU A 217 1.73 -12.10 22.63
C LEU A 217 2.32 -12.82 21.43
N LEU A 218 2.72 -14.09 21.57
CA LEU A 218 3.19 -14.87 20.43
C LEU A 218 2.02 -15.10 19.45
N ARG A 219 2.23 -14.86 18.16
CA ARG A 219 1.26 -15.27 17.13
C ARG A 219 1.33 -16.77 16.94
N SER A 220 0.21 -17.40 16.57
CA SER A 220 0.15 -18.84 16.24
C SER A 220 1.08 -19.24 15.10
N ASP A 221 1.39 -18.30 14.21
CA ASP A 221 2.20 -18.47 13.02
C ASP A 221 2.81 -17.12 12.60
N SER A 222 3.71 -17.16 11.60
CA SER A 222 4.37 -15.99 11.03
C SER A 222 3.61 -15.39 9.84
N THR A 223 2.35 -15.76 9.62
CA THR A 223 1.58 -15.26 8.48
C THR A 223 1.29 -13.77 8.68
N PRO A 224 1.60 -12.92 7.69
CA PRO A 224 1.16 -11.53 7.67
C PRO A 224 -0.35 -11.41 7.89
N ARG A 225 -0.78 -10.49 8.75
CA ARG A 225 -2.19 -10.18 8.97
C ARG A 225 -2.63 -9.03 8.07
N ILE A 226 -3.92 -9.03 7.69
CA ILE A 226 -4.53 -7.95 6.92
C ILE A 226 -5.42 -7.14 7.86
N HIS A 227 -5.12 -5.86 7.99
CA HIS A 227 -5.87 -4.88 8.76
C HIS A 227 -6.57 -3.91 7.81
N TYR A 228 -7.66 -3.30 8.28
CA TYR A 228 -8.51 -2.42 7.48
C TYR A 228 -8.81 -1.19 8.31
N GLY A 229 -8.43 0.00 7.81
CA GLY A 229 -8.63 1.24 8.54
C GLY A 229 -7.86 2.41 7.92
N ALA A 230 -7.83 3.53 8.66
CA ALA A 230 -7.29 4.79 8.17
C ALA A 230 -5.75 4.77 8.01
N ILE A 231 -5.29 5.29 6.88
CA ILE A 231 -3.86 5.48 6.57
C ILE A 231 -3.53 6.98 6.61
N ALA A 232 -2.51 7.38 7.36
CA ALA A 232 -2.02 8.74 7.40
C ALA A 232 -1.04 9.01 6.25
N SER A 233 -1.37 10.01 5.42
CA SER A 233 -0.55 10.48 4.31
C SER A 233 0.06 11.85 4.59
N GLY A 234 1.34 12.06 4.30
CA GLY A 234 1.99 13.36 4.48
C GLY A 234 3.32 13.50 3.73
N ASP A 235 3.97 14.65 3.82
CA ASP A 235 5.28 14.90 3.21
C ASP A 235 6.46 14.50 4.11
N GLN A 236 6.18 14.05 5.34
CA GLN A 236 7.21 13.75 6.34
C GLN A 236 7.34 12.24 6.57
N VAL A 237 8.59 11.76 6.60
CA VAL A 237 8.93 10.47 7.18
C VAL A 237 8.80 10.59 8.69
N ILE A 238 7.96 9.76 9.31
CA ILE A 238 7.80 9.74 10.76
C ILE A 238 8.85 8.82 11.38
N LYS A 239 9.70 9.39 12.24
CA LYS A 239 10.69 8.68 13.07
C LYS A 239 10.56 9.08 14.55
N ASP A 240 9.33 9.34 14.98
CA ASP A 240 8.99 9.84 16.31
C ASP A 240 7.77 9.08 16.82
N ALA A 241 8.00 8.11 17.70
CA ALA A 241 6.95 7.26 18.23
C ALA A 241 5.92 8.04 19.09
N ILE A 242 6.31 9.16 19.69
CA ILE A 242 5.42 10.00 20.50
C ILE A 242 4.50 10.80 19.57
N MET A 243 5.05 11.39 18.51
CA MET A 243 4.26 12.04 17.48
C MET A 243 3.34 11.05 16.76
N ALA A 244 3.85 9.87 16.41
CA ALA A 244 3.07 8.79 15.79
C ALA A 244 1.87 8.40 16.66
N GLU A 245 2.08 8.15 17.95
CA GLU A 245 1.02 7.80 18.89
C GLU A 245 0.01 8.95 19.08
N LYS A 246 0.48 10.21 19.10
CA LYS A 246 -0.40 11.37 19.17
C LYS A 246 -1.35 11.42 17.98
N ILE A 247 -0.82 11.35 16.76
CA ILE A 247 -1.61 11.38 15.52
C ILE A 247 -2.55 10.17 15.47
N ARG A 248 -2.08 8.99 15.88
CA ARG A 248 -2.90 7.78 15.98
C ARG A 248 -4.11 7.99 16.89
N ARG A 249 -3.94 8.58 18.07
CA ARG A 249 -5.05 8.88 18.99
C ARG A 249 -6.02 9.90 18.42
N THR A 250 -5.51 10.95 17.76
CA THR A 250 -6.36 12.03 17.23
C THR A 250 -7.16 11.58 16.00
N HIS A 251 -6.61 10.71 15.16
CA HIS A 251 -7.16 10.39 13.85
C HIS A 251 -7.49 8.92 13.63
N ASN A 252 -7.26 8.07 14.64
CA ASN A 252 -7.46 6.62 14.59
C ASN A 252 -6.81 5.95 13.36
N ILE A 253 -5.59 6.38 13.04
CA ILE A 253 -4.82 5.82 11.92
C ILE A 253 -4.12 4.53 12.34
N MET A 254 -3.76 3.70 11.36
CA MET A 254 -3.02 2.45 11.57
C MET A 254 -1.56 2.53 11.10
N CYS A 255 -1.27 3.36 10.10
CA CYS A 255 0.07 3.51 9.55
C CYS A 255 0.28 4.88 8.87
N PHE A 256 1.54 5.18 8.58
CA PHE A 256 2.01 6.38 7.89
C PHE A 256 2.67 6.05 6.55
N GLU A 257 2.31 6.78 5.51
CA GLU A 257 2.94 6.77 4.18
C GLU A 257 3.00 8.18 3.59
N MET A 258 3.61 8.35 2.41
CA MET A 258 3.98 9.68 1.90
C MET A 258 3.33 10.12 0.59
N GLU A 259 2.49 9.29 -0.02
CA GLU A 259 2.08 9.51 -1.41
C GLU A 259 0.58 9.69 -1.60
N ALA A 260 -0.24 8.93 -0.85
CA ALA A 260 -1.65 8.74 -1.19
C ALA A 260 -2.47 10.04 -1.22
N ALA A 261 -2.09 11.06 -0.45
CA ALA A 261 -2.73 12.37 -0.49
C ALA A 261 -2.62 13.10 -1.84
N GLY A 262 -1.67 12.71 -2.70
CA GLY A 262 -1.63 13.14 -4.10
C GLY A 262 -2.76 12.55 -4.96
N LEU A 263 -3.48 11.53 -4.48
CA LEU A 263 -4.51 10.80 -5.22
C LEU A 263 -5.95 11.21 -4.87
N ASP A 264 -6.17 12.33 -4.17
CA ASP A 264 -7.54 12.76 -3.80
C ASP A 264 -8.46 12.93 -5.03
N ALA A 265 -7.93 13.32 -6.19
CA ALA A 265 -8.72 13.44 -7.43
C ALA A 265 -8.73 12.18 -8.32
N PHE A 266 -8.22 11.05 -7.83
CA PHE A 266 -8.03 9.82 -8.60
C PHE A 266 -8.66 8.62 -7.88
N PRO A 267 -9.67 7.93 -8.48
CA PRO A 267 -10.28 6.76 -7.86
C PRO A 267 -9.25 5.67 -7.58
N CYS A 268 -8.91 5.46 -6.31
CA CYS A 268 -7.79 4.61 -5.92
C CYS A 268 -8.03 3.91 -4.57
N LEU A 269 -7.60 2.65 -4.46
CA LEU A 269 -7.43 1.97 -3.18
C LEU A 269 -5.96 1.96 -2.79
N VAL A 270 -5.67 2.32 -1.53
CA VAL A 270 -4.32 2.32 -0.97
C VAL A 270 -4.10 1.05 -0.16
N ILE A 271 -3.00 0.35 -0.42
CA ILE A 271 -2.63 -0.92 0.22
C ILE A 271 -1.17 -0.79 0.66
N ARG A 272 -0.91 -0.92 1.97
CA ARG A 272 0.41 -0.69 2.54
C ARG A 272 0.91 -1.88 3.35
N GLY A 273 2.08 -2.39 3.00
CA GLY A 273 2.80 -3.35 3.82
C GLY A 273 3.60 -2.63 4.90
N ILE A 274 3.62 -3.16 6.11
CA ILE A 274 4.31 -2.51 7.23
C ILE A 274 5.80 -2.85 7.22
N SER A 275 6.64 -1.84 7.03
CA SER A 275 8.10 -1.99 6.93
C SER A 275 8.86 -1.51 8.17
N ASP A 276 8.23 -0.69 9.00
CA ASP A 276 8.81 -0.15 10.23
C ASP A 276 7.68 0.29 11.18
N TYR A 277 8.02 0.86 12.34
CA TYR A 277 7.06 1.28 13.37
C TYR A 277 6.91 2.80 13.52
N ALA A 278 7.25 3.58 12.48
CA ALA A 278 7.18 5.04 12.49
C ALA A 278 7.93 5.67 13.69
N ASP A 279 9.06 5.06 14.08
CA ASP A 279 9.87 5.43 15.22
C ASP A 279 11.35 5.60 14.85
N THR A 280 12.19 5.84 15.84
CA THR A 280 13.63 6.04 15.61
C THR A 280 14.36 4.78 15.14
N HIS A 281 13.75 3.59 15.26
CA HIS A 281 14.33 2.29 14.91
C HIS A 281 14.07 1.90 13.44
N LYS A 282 13.37 2.76 12.68
CA LYS A 282 13.13 2.58 11.25
C LYS A 282 14.43 2.26 10.50
N ASN A 283 14.40 1.13 9.81
CA ASN A 283 15.44 0.63 8.91
C ASN A 283 14.78 0.02 7.66
N ASP A 284 15.62 -0.47 6.73
CA ASP A 284 15.17 -0.94 5.42
C ASP A 284 15.06 -2.48 5.32
N ASP A 285 15.32 -3.23 6.41
CA ASP A 285 15.42 -4.70 6.38
C ASP A 285 14.10 -5.37 5.95
N TRP A 286 12.97 -4.74 6.29
CA TRP A 286 11.64 -5.23 5.99
C TRP A 286 11.03 -4.63 4.72
N HIS A 287 11.69 -3.70 4.03
CA HIS A 287 11.12 -3.01 2.86
C HIS A 287 10.66 -3.99 1.78
N ALA A 288 11.50 -4.96 1.41
CA ALA A 288 11.18 -5.93 0.36
C ALA A 288 10.03 -6.86 0.75
N TYR A 289 10.06 -7.41 1.97
CA TYR A 289 9.01 -8.32 2.45
C TYR A 289 7.67 -7.60 2.67
N ALA A 290 7.68 -6.38 3.22
CA ALA A 290 6.49 -5.54 3.34
C ALA A 290 5.89 -5.20 1.95
N ALA A 291 6.73 -4.86 0.96
CA ALA A 291 6.25 -4.65 -0.40
C ALA A 291 5.62 -5.93 -0.98
N ALA A 292 6.20 -7.10 -0.69
CA ALA A 292 5.73 -8.39 -1.20
C ALA A 292 4.35 -8.75 -0.66
N THR A 293 4.14 -8.55 0.64
CA THR A 293 2.87 -8.84 1.32
C THR A 293 1.75 -7.95 0.81
N ALA A 294 2.03 -6.65 0.64
CA ALA A 294 1.09 -5.68 0.05
C ALA A 294 0.74 -6.04 -1.40
N ALA A 295 1.75 -6.34 -2.23
CA ALA A 295 1.55 -6.72 -3.63
C ALA A 295 0.80 -8.05 -3.76
N ALA A 296 1.12 -9.05 -2.94
CA ALA A 296 0.43 -10.33 -2.92
C ALA A 296 -1.06 -10.20 -2.51
N TYR A 297 -1.37 -9.34 -1.53
CA TYR A 297 -2.74 -9.00 -1.19
C TYR A 297 -3.45 -8.28 -2.35
N ALA A 298 -2.79 -7.31 -3.00
CA ALA A 298 -3.34 -6.61 -4.16
C ALA A 298 -3.66 -7.56 -5.32
N LYS A 299 -2.79 -8.55 -5.59
CA LYS A 299 -3.07 -9.63 -6.55
C LYS A 299 -4.31 -10.43 -6.17
N GLU A 300 -4.41 -10.88 -4.92
CA GLU A 300 -5.59 -11.63 -4.45
C GLU A 300 -6.87 -10.80 -4.58
N LEU A 301 -6.80 -9.50 -4.26
CA LEU A 301 -7.91 -8.55 -4.39
C LEU A 301 -8.39 -8.42 -5.83
N LEU A 302 -7.48 -8.14 -6.77
CA LEU A 302 -7.85 -7.99 -8.18
C LEU A 302 -8.38 -9.30 -8.77
N ALA A 303 -7.84 -10.45 -8.34
CA ALA A 303 -8.29 -11.77 -8.79
C ALA A 303 -9.72 -12.13 -8.34
N VAL A 304 -10.34 -11.38 -7.43
CA VAL A 304 -11.75 -11.61 -7.03
C VAL A 304 -12.72 -10.54 -7.55
N VAL A 305 -12.21 -9.49 -8.19
CA VAL A 305 -13.03 -8.42 -8.77
C VAL A 305 -13.49 -8.85 -10.17
N PRO A 306 -14.79 -8.99 -10.46
CA PRO A 306 -15.27 -9.39 -11.78
C PRO A 306 -14.94 -8.35 -12.86
N VAL A 307 -14.48 -8.79 -14.04
CA VAL A 307 -14.20 -7.91 -15.18
C VAL A 307 -15.43 -7.12 -15.63
N THR A 308 -16.62 -7.70 -15.51
CA THR A 308 -17.91 -7.04 -15.83
C THR A 308 -18.22 -5.89 -14.88
N ALA A 309 -17.89 -6.04 -13.59
CA ALA A 309 -18.06 -4.99 -12.60
C ALA A 309 -17.10 -3.82 -12.89
N VAL A 310 -15.86 -4.10 -13.28
CA VAL A 310 -14.88 -3.06 -13.69
C VAL A 310 -15.33 -2.35 -14.96
N ALA A 311 -15.80 -3.09 -15.96
CA ALA A 311 -16.27 -2.50 -17.22
C ALA A 311 -17.41 -1.50 -17.01
N GLY A 312 -18.30 -1.78 -16.05
CA GLY A 312 -19.43 -0.93 -15.67
C GLY A 312 -19.09 0.32 -14.85
N LEU A 313 -17.85 0.46 -14.36
CA LEU A 313 -17.44 1.66 -13.62
C LEU A 313 -17.31 2.89 -14.54
N PRO A 314 -17.52 4.10 -14.01
CA PRO A 314 -17.16 5.32 -14.73
C PRO A 314 -15.65 5.33 -15.03
N ARG A 315 -15.28 6.04 -16.10
CA ARG A 315 -13.88 6.31 -16.41
C ARG A 315 -13.34 7.38 -15.46
N THR A 316 -12.03 7.39 -15.22
CA THR A 316 -11.40 8.36 -14.30
C THR A 316 -11.28 9.78 -14.88
N GLY A 317 -11.48 9.95 -16.20
CA GLY A 317 -11.44 11.21 -16.94
C GLY A 317 -12.28 11.16 -18.21
#